data_AF-A0A6B0WE90-F1
#
_entry.id   AF-A0A6B0WE90-F1
#
_cell.length_a   1.000
_cell.length_b   1.000
_cell.length_c   1.000
_cell.angle_alpha   90.00
_cell.angle_beta   90.00
_cell.angle_gamma   90.00
#
_symmetry.space_group_name_H-M   'P 1'
#
loop_
_entity.id
_entity.type
_entity.pdbx_description
1 polymer ?
#
loop_
_entity_poly.entity_id
_entity_poly.type
_entity_poly.pdbx_seq_one_letter_code
_entity_poly.pdbx_strand_id
1 'polypeptide(L)'
;MLDVLPRLLVDIDEYRSLWGAEDAALTNTEDLFDAGRITIEEQPELDLAVVRGPAVGEWHPMAVHTRTAATRLLLVHNARVEFRYRYESWVQMASRRPALRVDLTALAGELTRADGSDGRWRFEGVEHITPRMYREGGASVLTPEDIRLRLEAALRAGAPAWNPYG
;
A
#
# COMPACT_ATOMS: atom_id res chain seq x y z
N MET A 1 26.73 10.54 -17.71
CA MET A 1 25.86 10.73 -16.52
C MET A 1 26.60 11.46 -15.40
N LEU A 2 27.91 11.21 -15.20
CA LEU A 2 28.73 11.98 -14.25
C LEU A 2 28.92 13.46 -14.65
N ASP A 3 28.82 13.81 -15.94
CA ASP A 3 29.09 15.17 -16.43
C ASP A 3 28.02 16.20 -16.04
N VAL A 4 26.81 15.74 -15.72
CA VAL A 4 25.68 16.60 -15.30
C VAL A 4 25.67 16.78 -13.79
N LEU A 5 26.36 15.90 -13.04
CA LEU A 5 26.36 15.89 -11.58
C LEU A 5 26.83 17.22 -10.96
N PRO A 6 27.91 17.87 -11.44
CA PRO A 6 28.32 19.15 -10.86
C PRO A 6 27.26 20.25 -10.99
N ARG A 7 26.51 20.27 -12.11
CA ARG A 7 25.44 21.25 -12.33
C ARG A 7 24.21 20.96 -11.47
N LEU A 8 23.81 19.69 -11.41
CA LEU A 8 22.70 19.23 -10.57
C LEU A 8 22.92 19.55 -9.08
N LEU A 9 24.17 19.46 -8.59
CA LEU A 9 24.52 19.79 -7.21
C LEU A 9 24.51 21.29 -6.91
N VAL A 10 24.69 22.14 -7.93
CA VAL A 10 24.74 23.60 -7.77
C VAL A 10 23.34 24.21 -7.84
N ASP A 11 22.49 23.72 -8.74
CA ASP A 11 21.11 24.18 -8.88
C ASP A 11 20.18 23.04 -9.31
N ILE A 12 19.50 22.44 -8.34
CA ILE A 12 18.52 21.37 -8.58
C ILE A 12 17.20 21.91 -9.16
N ASP A 13 16.92 23.21 -8.98
CA ASP A 13 15.68 23.84 -9.44
C ASP A 13 15.65 24.03 -10.95
N GLU A 14 16.81 24.13 -11.62
CA GLU A 14 16.91 24.09 -13.09
C GLU A 14 16.25 22.81 -13.66
N TYR A 15 16.24 21.73 -12.88
CA TYR A 15 15.70 20.42 -13.26
C TYR A 15 14.31 20.16 -12.67
N ARG A 16 13.62 21.17 -12.13
CA ARG A 16 12.29 21.04 -11.52
C ARG A 16 11.25 20.39 -12.44
N SER A 17 11.38 20.53 -13.75
CA SER A 17 10.49 19.84 -14.71
C SER A 17 10.57 18.31 -14.61
N LEU A 18 11.65 17.74 -14.06
CA LEU A 18 11.84 16.30 -13.88
C LEU A 18 11.30 15.77 -12.55
N TRP A 19 11.28 16.58 -11.48
CA TRP A 19 10.95 16.12 -10.12
C TRP A 19 9.79 16.87 -9.46
N GLY A 20 9.46 18.09 -9.92
CA GLY A 20 8.50 18.97 -9.25
C GLY A 20 7.07 18.41 -9.19
N ALA A 21 6.68 17.57 -10.14
CA ALA A 21 5.40 16.86 -10.09
C ALA A 21 5.34 15.83 -8.96
N GLU A 22 6.43 15.10 -8.73
CA GLU A 22 6.55 14.11 -7.65
C GLU A 22 6.55 14.82 -6.28
N ASP A 23 7.32 15.89 -6.15
CA ASP A 23 7.40 16.70 -4.93
C ASP A 23 6.05 17.36 -4.57
N ALA A 24 5.32 17.86 -5.58
CA ALA A 24 3.97 18.38 -5.39
C ALA A 24 2.97 17.29 -4.96
N ALA A 25 3.08 16.08 -5.52
CA ALA A 25 2.22 14.95 -5.15
C ALA A 25 2.51 14.47 -3.71
N LEU A 26 3.78 14.45 -3.31
CA LEU A 26 4.21 14.20 -1.93
C LEU A 26 3.63 15.25 -0.99
N THR A 27 3.91 16.53 -1.23
CA THR A 27 3.44 17.65 -0.42
C THR A 27 1.93 17.63 -0.25
N ASN A 28 1.18 17.44 -1.35
CA ASN A 28 -0.28 17.36 -1.30
C ASN A 28 -0.79 16.19 -0.44
N THR A 29 -0.09 15.05 -0.44
CA THR A 29 -0.48 13.92 0.41
C THR A 29 -0.17 14.20 1.89
N GLU A 30 0.96 14.85 2.18
CA GLU A 30 1.33 15.27 3.53
C GLU A 30 0.35 16.30 4.11
N ASP A 31 -0.04 17.31 3.31
CA ASP A 31 -1.06 18.29 3.68
C ASP A 31 -2.41 17.63 4.02
N LEU A 32 -2.80 16.58 3.28
CA LEU A 32 -4.02 15.82 3.57
C LEU A 32 -3.93 15.05 4.90
N PHE A 33 -2.76 14.54 5.28
CA PHE A 33 -2.55 13.96 6.59
C PHE A 33 -2.61 15.02 7.69
N ASP A 34 -1.94 16.15 7.49
CA ASP A 34 -1.83 17.21 8.50
C ASP A 34 -3.18 17.90 8.73
N ALA A 35 -4.01 17.98 7.69
CA ALA A 35 -5.41 18.41 7.78
C ALA A 35 -6.36 17.33 8.36
N GLY A 36 -5.86 16.14 8.72
CA GLY A 36 -6.66 15.03 9.25
C GLY A 36 -7.64 14.42 8.25
N ARG A 37 -7.45 14.66 6.94
CA ARG A 37 -8.28 14.12 5.86
C ARG A 37 -7.89 12.69 5.50
N ILE A 38 -6.62 12.35 5.72
CA ILE A 38 -6.15 10.97 5.72
C ILE A 38 -5.86 10.57 7.17
N THR A 39 -6.33 9.39 7.56
CA THR A 39 -6.14 8.82 8.89
C THR A 39 -5.49 7.45 8.79
N ILE A 40 -4.73 7.06 9.82
CA ILE A 40 -4.10 5.75 9.94
C ILE A 40 -4.55 5.10 11.24
N GLU A 41 -5.04 3.88 11.13
CA GLU A 41 -5.32 3.00 12.26
C GLU A 41 -4.38 1.79 12.16
N GLU A 42 -3.51 1.61 13.15
CA GLU A 42 -2.58 0.48 13.19
C GLU A 42 -3.18 -0.73 13.92
N GLN A 43 -2.87 -1.91 13.41
CA GLN A 43 -3.20 -3.23 13.95
C GLN A 43 -1.87 -4.00 14.12
N PRO A 44 -1.13 -3.75 15.23
CA PRO A 44 0.26 -4.22 15.36
C PRO A 44 0.41 -5.75 15.31
N GLU A 45 -0.57 -6.49 15.83
CA GLU A 45 -0.58 -7.97 15.81
C GLU A 45 -0.55 -8.55 14.39
N LEU A 46 -1.01 -7.78 13.40
CA LEU A 46 -1.03 -8.17 11.99
C LEU A 46 0.02 -7.44 11.16
N ASP A 47 0.86 -6.60 11.77
CA ASP A 47 1.78 -5.70 11.05
C ASP A 47 1.05 -4.90 9.95
N LEU A 48 -0.20 -4.50 10.24
CA LEU A 48 -1.15 -3.90 9.31
C LEU A 48 -1.48 -2.47 9.73
N ALA A 49 -1.51 -1.56 8.77
CA ALA A 49 -2.07 -0.22 8.94
C ALA A 49 -3.23 -0.03 7.95
N VAL A 50 -4.36 0.45 8.45
CA VAL A 50 -5.53 0.82 7.66
C VAL A 50 -5.51 2.32 7.44
N VAL A 51 -5.32 2.73 6.19
CA VAL A 51 -5.19 4.13 5.79
C VAL A 51 -6.48 4.56 5.10
N ARG A 52 -7.15 5.60 5.60
CA ARG A 52 -8.47 6.03 5.11
C ARG A 52 -8.48 7.50 4.77
N GLY A 53 -9.13 7.85 3.67
CA GLY A 53 -9.28 9.24 3.26
C GLY A 53 -9.97 9.38 1.90
N PRO A 54 -9.99 10.60 1.35
CA PRO A 54 -10.66 10.87 0.09
C PRO A 54 -9.86 10.30 -1.10
N ALA A 55 -10.58 9.93 -2.17
CA ALA A 55 -10.02 9.43 -3.43
C ALA A 55 -9.44 10.55 -4.33
N VAL A 56 -8.70 11.49 -3.77
CA VAL A 56 -8.07 12.58 -4.54
C VAL A 56 -6.70 12.11 -5.03
N GLY A 57 -6.65 11.57 -6.25
CA GLY A 57 -5.42 11.02 -6.82
C GLY A 57 -4.90 9.76 -6.09
N GLU A 58 -3.71 9.32 -6.46
CA GLU A 58 -2.98 8.27 -5.74
C GLU A 58 -2.17 8.92 -4.61
N TRP A 59 -2.32 8.44 -3.37
CA TRP A 59 -1.54 8.97 -2.25
C TRP A 59 -0.06 8.62 -2.44
N HIS A 60 0.80 9.61 -2.27
CA HIS A 60 2.22 9.40 -2.47
C HIS A 60 2.76 8.37 -1.45
N PRO A 61 3.43 7.28 -1.89
CA PRO A 61 3.88 6.22 -1.00
C PRO A 61 4.75 6.72 0.15
N MET A 62 5.68 7.64 -0.14
CA MET A 62 6.56 8.23 0.89
C MET A 62 5.76 8.85 2.05
N ALA A 63 4.71 9.65 1.77
CA ALA A 63 3.89 10.27 2.80
C ALA A 63 3.19 9.25 3.70
N VAL A 64 2.73 8.12 3.12
CA VAL A 64 2.10 7.05 3.90
C VAL A 64 3.15 6.27 4.70
N HIS A 65 4.27 5.93 4.08
CA HIS A 65 5.27 5.01 4.63
C HIS A 65 6.07 5.61 5.79
N THR A 66 6.18 6.95 5.88
CA THR A 66 6.82 7.65 7.00
C THR A 66 5.91 7.77 8.23
N ARG A 67 4.59 7.55 8.08
CA ARG A 67 3.60 7.71 9.16
C ARG A 67 3.25 6.39 9.87
N THR A 68 3.75 5.26 9.39
CA THR A 68 3.50 3.95 10.01
C THR A 68 4.70 3.03 9.85
N ALA A 69 4.96 2.23 10.88
CA ALA A 69 5.93 1.14 10.80
C ALA A 69 5.33 -0.13 10.16
N ALA A 70 4.01 -0.25 10.00
CA ALA A 70 3.39 -1.46 9.45
C ALA A 70 3.93 -1.78 8.05
N THR A 71 4.24 -3.05 7.77
CA THR A 71 4.65 -3.50 6.42
C THR A 71 3.49 -3.87 5.51
N ARG A 72 2.29 -3.99 6.06
CA ARG A 72 1.06 -4.29 5.32
C ARG A 72 0.14 -3.07 5.39
N LEU A 73 -0.37 -2.63 4.25
CA LEU A 73 -1.21 -1.45 4.15
C LEU A 73 -2.56 -1.84 3.55
N LEU A 74 -3.66 -1.43 4.19
CA LEU A 74 -4.99 -1.42 3.60
C LEU A 74 -5.39 0.02 3.30
N LEU A 75 -5.35 0.40 2.03
CA LEU A 75 -5.70 1.73 1.55
C LEU A 75 -7.19 1.76 1.20
N VAL A 76 -7.92 2.67 1.84
CA VAL A 76 -9.35 2.86 1.65
C VAL A 76 -9.59 4.28 1.14
N HIS A 77 -9.80 4.39 -0.17
CA HIS A 77 -10.12 5.63 -0.87
C HIS A 77 -11.63 5.71 -1.08
N ASN A 78 -12.36 6.35 -0.18
CA ASN A 78 -13.83 6.27 -0.14
C ASN A 78 -14.31 4.79 -0.16
N ALA A 79 -14.90 4.33 -1.27
CA ALA A 79 -15.38 2.97 -1.45
C ALA A 79 -14.38 2.04 -2.16
N ARG A 80 -13.24 2.56 -2.64
CA ARG A 80 -12.21 1.75 -3.29
C ARG A 80 -11.21 1.27 -2.24
N VAL A 81 -10.97 -0.03 -2.22
CA VAL A 81 -10.05 -0.67 -1.28
C VAL A 81 -8.92 -1.34 -2.05
N GLU A 82 -7.70 -1.11 -1.60
CA GLU A 82 -6.49 -1.78 -2.08
C GLU A 82 -5.68 -2.25 -0.87
N PHE A 83 -5.13 -3.46 -0.94
CA PHE A 83 -4.14 -3.93 -0.01
C PHE A 83 -2.76 -3.95 -0.67
N ARG A 84 -1.72 -3.58 0.07
CA ARG A 84 -0.33 -3.56 -0.42
C ARG A 84 0.64 -4.08 0.63
N TYR A 85 1.53 -4.97 0.21
CA TYR A 85 2.75 -5.28 0.95
C TYR A 85 3.84 -4.26 0.61
N ARG A 86 4.51 -3.72 1.63
CA ARG A 86 5.66 -2.84 1.46
C ARG A 86 6.93 -3.63 1.15
N TYR A 87 7.93 -2.95 0.59
CA TYR A 87 9.23 -3.51 0.23
C TYR A 87 9.90 -4.23 1.41
N GLU A 88 9.75 -3.67 2.61
CA GLU A 88 10.33 -4.18 3.85
C GLU A 88 9.86 -5.61 4.20
N SER A 89 8.70 -6.04 3.68
CA SER A 89 8.22 -7.42 3.84
C SER A 89 8.89 -8.42 2.90
N TRP A 90 9.65 -7.94 1.89
CA TRP A 90 10.36 -8.79 0.92
C TRP A 90 11.78 -9.13 1.38
N VAL A 91 12.42 -8.26 2.16
CA VAL A 91 13.83 -8.33 2.53
C VAL A 91 14.04 -8.72 3.98
N GLN A 92 15.26 -9.15 4.30
CA GLN A 92 15.71 -9.30 5.67
C GLN A 92 16.00 -7.92 6.27
N MET A 93 15.15 -7.47 7.21
CA MET A 93 15.36 -6.21 7.93
C MET A 93 16.32 -6.42 9.10
N ALA A 94 17.26 -5.49 9.29
CA ALA A 94 18.18 -5.52 10.43
C ALA A 94 17.52 -4.98 11.72
N SER A 95 16.58 -4.05 11.60
CA SER A 95 16.00 -3.33 12.75
C SER A 95 14.87 -4.08 13.46
N ARG A 96 14.15 -4.96 12.75
CA ARG A 96 13.05 -5.78 13.29
C ARG A 96 12.72 -6.93 12.35
N ARG A 97 11.89 -7.88 12.80
CA ARG A 97 11.29 -8.91 11.94
C ARG A 97 9.84 -8.55 11.63
N PRO A 98 9.49 -8.17 10.39
CA PRO A 98 8.10 -7.92 10.01
C PRO A 98 7.32 -9.23 9.89
N ALA A 99 5.99 -9.13 9.85
CA ALA A 99 5.16 -10.31 9.66
C ALA A 99 5.35 -10.88 8.23
N LEU A 100 5.53 -12.20 8.13
CA LEU A 100 5.79 -12.88 6.86
C LEU A 100 4.61 -12.75 5.90
N ARG A 101 4.85 -12.76 4.59
CA ARG A 101 3.76 -12.57 3.62
C ARG A 101 2.86 -13.79 3.60
N VAL A 102 1.56 -13.53 3.58
CA VAL A 102 0.51 -14.51 3.31
C VAL A 102 0.08 -14.38 1.85
N ASP A 103 -0.09 -15.50 1.16
CA ASP A 103 -0.68 -15.52 -0.17
C ASP A 103 -2.19 -15.24 -0.09
N LEU A 104 -2.62 -14.15 -0.72
CA LEU A 104 -4.00 -13.68 -0.73
C LEU A 104 -4.80 -14.13 -1.96
N THR A 105 -4.25 -15.03 -2.79
CA THR A 105 -4.94 -15.54 -3.99
C THR A 105 -6.30 -16.15 -3.67
N ALA A 106 -6.38 -16.95 -2.60
CA ALA A 106 -7.63 -17.54 -2.16
C ALA A 106 -8.66 -16.47 -1.73
N LEU A 107 -8.22 -15.47 -0.96
CA LEU A 107 -9.04 -14.35 -0.54
C LEU A 107 -9.54 -13.53 -1.74
N ALA A 108 -8.69 -13.25 -2.73
CA ALA A 108 -9.10 -12.56 -3.95
C ALA A 108 -10.20 -13.33 -4.71
N GLY A 109 -10.10 -14.66 -4.77
CA GLY A 109 -11.14 -15.52 -5.33
C GLY A 109 -12.45 -15.50 -4.53
N GLU A 110 -12.37 -15.45 -3.19
CA GLU A 110 -13.53 -15.30 -2.31
C GLU A 110 -14.22 -13.94 -2.47
N LEU A 111 -13.45 -12.85 -2.47
CA LEU A 111 -13.97 -11.49 -2.65
C LEU A 111 -14.63 -11.35 -4.02
N THR A 112 -14.02 -11.89 -5.09
CA THR A 112 -14.64 -11.89 -6.43
C THR A 112 -16.00 -12.57 -6.44
N ARG A 113 -16.12 -13.74 -5.80
CA ARG A 113 -17.41 -14.47 -5.72
C ARG A 113 -18.44 -13.72 -4.88
N ALA A 114 -18.01 -13.07 -3.80
CA ALA A 114 -18.90 -12.34 -2.90
C ALA A 114 -19.37 -10.99 -3.48
N ASP A 115 -18.54 -10.34 -4.29
CA ASP A 115 -18.86 -9.05 -4.93
C ASP A 115 -19.94 -9.23 -6.02
N GLY A 116 -19.93 -10.34 -6.76
CA GLY A 116 -20.97 -10.71 -7.72
C GLY A 116 -21.20 -9.72 -8.88
N SER A 117 -20.39 -8.67 -8.96
CA SER A 117 -20.44 -7.58 -9.92
C SER A 117 -19.41 -7.78 -11.06
N ASP A 118 -19.43 -6.92 -12.09
CA ASP A 118 -18.57 -7.07 -13.28
C ASP A 118 -17.05 -6.96 -13.02
N GLY A 119 -16.63 -6.65 -11.79
CA GLY A 119 -15.22 -6.53 -11.43
C GLY A 119 -14.65 -7.78 -10.77
N ARG A 120 -13.32 -7.83 -10.73
CA ARG A 120 -12.58 -8.98 -10.21
C ARG A 120 -11.54 -8.53 -9.21
N TRP A 121 -11.49 -9.19 -8.07
CA TRP A 121 -10.38 -9.03 -7.13
C TRP A 121 -9.18 -9.85 -7.61
N ARG A 122 -8.02 -9.22 -7.63
CA ARG A 122 -6.75 -9.81 -8.06
C ARG A 122 -5.69 -9.57 -7.00
N PHE A 123 -4.93 -10.61 -6.71
CA PHE A 123 -3.67 -10.51 -5.98
C PHE A 123 -2.53 -10.74 -6.97
N GLU A 124 -1.48 -9.91 -6.91
CA GLU A 124 -0.36 -9.97 -7.86
C GLU A 124 0.54 -11.20 -7.64
N GLY A 125 0.56 -11.78 -6.44
CA GLY A 125 1.43 -12.90 -6.08
C GLY A 125 2.53 -12.48 -5.09
N VAL A 126 2.94 -13.38 -4.20
CA VAL A 126 3.87 -13.06 -3.09
C VAL A 126 5.30 -12.78 -3.54
N GLU A 127 5.66 -13.23 -4.75
CA GLU A 127 6.97 -13.11 -5.39
C GLU A 127 7.29 -11.69 -5.88
N HIS A 128 6.26 -10.87 -6.11
CA HIS A 128 6.44 -9.48 -6.49
C HIS A 128 7.13 -8.68 -5.38
N ILE A 129 7.85 -7.61 -5.72
CA ILE A 129 8.61 -6.83 -4.73
C ILE A 129 7.66 -6.08 -3.77
N THR A 130 6.59 -5.47 -4.29
CA THR A 130 5.54 -4.79 -3.51
C THR A 130 4.14 -5.21 -3.95
N PRO A 131 3.73 -6.46 -3.65
CA PRO A 131 2.51 -7.02 -4.21
C PRO A 131 1.27 -6.33 -3.69
N ARG A 132 0.29 -6.21 -4.58
CA ARG A 132 -1.02 -5.63 -4.29
C ARG A 132 -2.13 -6.66 -4.43
N MET A 133 -3.15 -6.49 -3.60
CA MET A 133 -4.48 -7.03 -3.86
C MET A 133 -5.44 -5.88 -4.10
N TYR A 134 -6.05 -5.84 -5.28
CA TYR A 134 -6.93 -4.76 -5.71
C TYR A 134 -8.09 -5.31 -6.53
N ARG A 135 -9.13 -4.49 -6.69
CA ARG A 135 -10.25 -4.79 -7.56
C ARG A 135 -10.02 -4.17 -8.94
N GLU A 136 -10.08 -4.99 -9.97
CA GLU A 136 -10.19 -4.58 -11.37
C GLU A 136 -11.65 -4.17 -11.66
N GLY A 137 -11.85 -3.02 -12.30
CA GLY A 137 -13.17 -2.43 -12.54
C GLY A 137 -13.52 -1.31 -11.54
N GLY A 138 -14.81 -0.98 -11.43
CA GLY A 138 -15.31 0.08 -10.54
C GLY A 138 -15.23 -0.22 -9.03
N ALA A 139 -16.10 0.42 -8.25
CA ALA A 139 -16.20 0.14 -6.81
C ALA A 139 -16.76 -1.27 -6.55
N SER A 140 -16.37 -1.86 -5.42
CA SER A 140 -16.98 -3.10 -4.91
C SER A 140 -18.36 -2.83 -4.36
N VAL A 141 -19.26 -3.82 -4.40
CA VAL A 141 -20.51 -3.76 -3.62
C VAL A 141 -20.28 -4.10 -2.15
N LEU A 142 -19.15 -4.74 -1.83
CA LEU A 142 -18.75 -5.03 -0.46
C LEU A 142 -18.29 -3.74 0.21
N THR A 143 -18.65 -3.58 1.49
CA THR A 143 -18.16 -2.43 2.25
C THR A 143 -16.66 -2.56 2.53
N PRO A 144 -15.94 -1.44 2.70
CA PRO A 144 -14.54 -1.49 3.12
C PRO A 144 -14.32 -2.31 4.39
N GLU A 145 -15.30 -2.35 5.30
CA GLU A 145 -15.18 -3.08 6.56
C GLU A 145 -15.38 -4.58 6.40
N ASP A 146 -16.27 -5.01 5.50
CA ASP A 146 -16.37 -6.43 5.14
C ASP A 146 -15.07 -6.94 4.50
N ILE A 147 -14.46 -6.12 3.63
CA ILE A 147 -13.18 -6.46 2.99
C ILE A 147 -12.06 -6.50 4.03
N ARG A 148 -11.97 -5.49 4.91
CA ARG A 148 -11.01 -5.43 6.02
C ARG A 148 -11.12 -6.67 6.90
N LEU A 149 -12.33 -7.02 7.36
CA LEU A 149 -12.54 -8.15 8.27
C LEU A 149 -12.07 -9.48 7.65
N ARG A 150 -12.39 -9.71 6.37
CA ARG A 150 -11.97 -10.90 5.64
C ARG A 150 -10.46 -10.93 5.42
N LEU A 151 -9.86 -9.78 5.09
CA LEU A 151 -8.41 -9.64 4.97
C LEU A 151 -7.71 -9.98 6.28
N GLU A 152 -8.14 -9.40 7.40
CA GLU A 152 -7.54 -9.69 8.70
C GLU A 152 -7.65 -11.17 9.07
N ALA A 153 -8.80 -11.80 8.79
CA ALA A 153 -8.98 -13.23 9.00
C ALA A 153 -7.99 -14.06 8.16
N ALA A 154 -7.81 -13.71 6.87
CA ALA A 154 -6.83 -14.35 6.01
C ALA A 154 -5.39 -14.14 6.50
N LEU A 155 -5.04 -12.94 6.99
CA LEU A 155 -3.71 -12.65 7.53
C LEU A 155 -3.42 -13.37 8.86
N ARG A 156 -4.44 -13.62 9.68
CA ARG A 156 -4.31 -14.39 10.93
C ARG A 156 -4.12 -15.90 10.67
N ALA A 157 -4.89 -16.44 9.74
CA ALA A 157 -4.94 -17.88 9.49
C ALA A 157 -3.93 -18.37 8.44
N GLY A 158 -3.50 -17.48 7.54
CA GLY A 158 -2.67 -17.83 6.41
C GLY A 158 -1.26 -18.25 6.80
N ALA A 159 -0.79 -19.34 6.19
CA ALA A 159 0.60 -19.75 6.34
C ALA A 159 1.54 -18.74 5.64
N PRO A 160 2.76 -18.55 6.16
CA PRO A 160 3.80 -17.81 5.46
C PRO A 160 4.06 -18.41 4.08
N ALA A 161 3.89 -17.60 3.03
CA ALA A 161 4.16 -17.95 1.65
C ALA A 161 5.45 -17.32 1.11
N TRP A 162 6.02 -16.34 1.82
CA TRP A 162 7.36 -15.80 1.59
C TRP A 162 8.06 -15.54 2.93
N ASN A 163 9.32 -16.01 3.02
CA ASN A 163 10.14 -15.84 4.21
C ASN A 163 11.60 -15.50 3.83
N PRO A 164 12.03 -14.23 3.99
CA PRO A 164 13.40 -13.84 3.68
C PRO A 164 14.43 -14.24 4.76
N TYR A 165 14.00 -14.92 5.83
CA TYR A 165 14.86 -15.34 6.94
C TYR A 165 15.24 -16.84 6.91
N GLY A 166 14.72 -17.63 5.96
CA GLY A 166 14.95 -19.07 5.84
C GLY A 166 13.79 -19.94 6.32
#